data_AF-A0A2S2R8Q3-F1
#
_entry.id   AF-A0A2S2R8Q3-F1
#
_cell.length_a   1.000
_cell.length_b   1.000
_cell.length_c   1.000
_cell.angle_alpha   90.00
_cell.angle_beta   90.00
_cell.angle_gamma   90.00
#
_symmetry.space_group_name_H-M   'P 1'
#
loop_
_entity.id
_entity.type
_entity.pdbx_description
1 polymer ?
#
loop_
_entity_poly.entity_id
_entity_poly.type
_entity_poly.pdbx_seq_one_letter_code
_entity_poly.pdbx_strand_id
1 'polypeptide(L)'
;HLETVVSAVEATGEATADQCRADVTSLLDPVFNQYDTYSMMIVGRIAIRMQAPLKKCIFHLAWSPDTLPTTDAIVPLQEYLDSHLITLNTNLLPKNFHKVLNGVWEVTVYELGHQMDGGSGDTKMSGFYERLYEALELLVEFFHAEGNGLPPEVLTGNVYRAVKQRLKLHKTDTDTLIELYYEDRLMEQQRTKEITYGVLSVRAYYQHDSLCVEVLKAQNVIPLDPNGFSDPFVIVELLPKSMFPYSAEQYTDVKKKTLNPLFDECFEFAVSMDQCRHESAMILFTVMDHDVITSNDFAGEAFLSLNSIPGVLTPLPHDINNIDRVDLILMHQQNKGHPILQTLEARHEDKVAQDFVKKQRVRTTNS
;
A
#
# COMPACT_ATOMS: atom_id res chain seq x y z
N HIS A 1 -29.51 40.44 -21.89
CA HIS A 1 -30.98 40.38 -21.79
C HIS A 1 -31.45 39.98 -20.39
N LEU A 2 -30.91 38.92 -19.79
CA LEU A 2 -31.23 38.54 -18.40
C LEU A 2 -30.86 39.60 -17.35
N GLU A 3 -29.66 40.17 -17.43
CA GLU A 3 -29.28 41.31 -16.56
C GLU A 3 -30.21 42.51 -16.73
N THR A 4 -30.69 42.75 -17.94
CA THR A 4 -31.63 43.84 -18.25
C THR A 4 -33.00 43.63 -17.61
N VAL A 5 -33.45 42.36 -17.48
CA VAL A 5 -34.71 41.99 -16.81
C VAL A 5 -34.53 42.05 -15.29
N VAL A 6 -33.40 41.56 -14.76
CA VAL A 6 -33.09 41.62 -13.32
C VAL A 6 -32.99 43.06 -12.84
N SER A 7 -32.29 43.95 -13.56
CA SER A 7 -32.22 45.38 -13.23
C SER A 7 -33.57 46.10 -13.31
N ALA A 8 -34.50 45.63 -14.15
CA ALA A 8 -35.86 46.18 -14.21
C ALA A 8 -36.73 45.73 -13.01
N VAL A 9 -36.48 44.54 -12.46
CA VAL A 9 -37.20 44.00 -11.28
C VAL A 9 -36.61 44.56 -9.97
N GLU A 10 -35.31 44.80 -9.90
CA GLU A 10 -34.65 45.49 -8.76
C GLU A 10 -35.26 46.88 -8.50
N ALA A 11 -35.72 47.58 -9.55
CA ALA A 11 -36.42 48.86 -9.43
C ALA A 11 -37.83 48.76 -8.78
N THR A 12 -38.38 47.55 -8.64
CA THR A 12 -39.72 47.30 -8.07
C THR A 12 -39.69 46.76 -6.63
N GLY A 13 -38.52 46.45 -6.07
CA GLY A 13 -38.32 46.00 -4.69
C GLY A 13 -37.29 44.87 -4.56
N GLU A 14 -36.49 44.90 -3.49
CA GLU A 14 -35.35 44.01 -3.27
C GLU A 14 -35.77 42.54 -3.07
N ALA A 15 -36.81 42.29 -2.26
CA ALA A 15 -37.34 40.94 -2.02
C ALA A 15 -37.96 40.29 -3.27
N THR A 16 -38.53 41.08 -4.18
CA THR A 16 -39.07 40.60 -5.46
C THR A 16 -37.97 40.31 -6.48
N ALA A 17 -36.84 41.00 -6.40
CA ALA A 17 -35.69 40.75 -7.26
C ALA A 17 -34.97 39.44 -6.90
N ASP A 18 -34.81 39.15 -5.61
CA ASP A 18 -34.20 37.89 -5.15
C ASP A 18 -35.07 36.68 -5.51
N GLN A 19 -36.39 36.79 -5.33
CA GLN A 19 -37.32 35.73 -5.75
C GLN A 19 -37.29 35.53 -7.27
N CYS A 20 -37.28 36.62 -8.05
CA CYS A 20 -37.19 36.53 -9.50
C CYS A 20 -35.86 35.91 -9.96
N ARG A 21 -34.75 36.24 -9.31
CA ARG A 21 -33.43 35.64 -9.58
C ARG A 21 -33.44 34.15 -9.26
N ALA A 22 -34.03 33.74 -8.14
CA ALA A 22 -34.16 32.33 -7.76
C ALA A 22 -35.04 31.56 -8.75
N ASP A 23 -36.18 32.12 -9.16
CA ASP A 23 -37.10 31.49 -10.11
C ASP A 23 -36.45 31.33 -11.50
N VAL A 24 -35.74 32.36 -11.97
CA VAL A 24 -34.99 32.32 -13.23
C VAL A 24 -33.86 31.29 -13.18
N THR A 25 -33.10 31.24 -12.07
CA THR A 25 -32.01 30.28 -11.90
C THR A 25 -32.56 28.85 -11.89
N SER A 26 -33.65 28.61 -11.16
CA SER A 26 -34.38 27.34 -11.10
C SER A 26 -34.88 26.87 -12.47
N LEU A 27 -35.28 27.79 -13.36
CA LEU A 27 -35.69 27.47 -14.73
C LEU A 27 -34.51 27.21 -15.68
N LEU A 28 -33.37 27.85 -15.45
CA LEU A 28 -32.19 27.74 -16.30
C LEU A 28 -31.27 26.57 -15.91
N ASP A 29 -31.18 26.23 -14.63
CA ASP A 29 -30.32 25.16 -14.13
C ASP A 29 -30.58 23.80 -14.81
N PRO A 30 -31.83 23.33 -15.00
CA PRO A 30 -32.09 22.10 -15.73
C PRO A 30 -31.59 22.14 -17.18
N VAL A 31 -31.71 23.29 -17.85
CA VAL A 31 -31.27 23.49 -19.24
C VAL A 31 -29.75 23.51 -19.32
N PHE A 32 -29.08 24.18 -18.37
CA PHE A 32 -27.62 24.17 -18.29
C PHE A 32 -27.08 22.78 -17.97
N ASN A 33 -27.69 22.06 -17.03
CA ASN A 33 -27.31 20.69 -16.70
C ASN A 33 -27.51 19.74 -17.89
N GLN A 34 -28.60 19.90 -18.64
CA GLN A 34 -28.85 19.13 -19.85
C GLN A 34 -27.83 19.45 -20.95
N TYR A 35 -27.52 20.74 -21.16
CA TYR A 35 -26.45 21.16 -22.08
C TYR A 35 -25.09 20.61 -21.63
N ASP A 36 -24.79 20.63 -20.34
CA ASP A 36 -23.54 20.15 -19.78
C ASP A 36 -23.37 18.65 -19.99
N THR A 37 -24.46 17.90 -19.81
CA THR A 37 -24.55 16.46 -20.09
C THR A 37 -24.30 16.17 -21.58
N TYR A 38 -24.99 16.88 -22.49
CA TYR A 38 -24.77 16.69 -23.93
C TYR A 38 -23.36 17.11 -24.36
N SER A 39 -22.84 18.21 -23.80
CA SER A 39 -21.46 18.63 -23.99
C SER A 39 -20.52 17.50 -23.57
N MET A 40 -20.69 16.92 -22.38
CA MET A 40 -19.88 15.79 -21.92
C MET A 40 -19.99 14.56 -22.84
N MET A 41 -21.19 14.23 -23.35
CA MET A 41 -21.38 13.11 -24.28
C MET A 41 -20.70 13.32 -25.64
N ILE A 42 -20.68 14.56 -26.15
CA ILE A 42 -20.07 14.88 -27.45
C ILE A 42 -18.56 15.01 -27.31
N VAL A 43 -18.13 15.77 -26.30
CA VAL A 43 -16.75 16.11 -26.01
C VAL A 43 -15.98 14.87 -25.50
N GLY A 44 -16.63 13.99 -24.72
CA GLY A 44 -16.04 12.73 -24.25
C GLY A 44 -15.65 11.77 -25.38
N ARG A 45 -16.28 11.87 -26.57
CA ARG A 45 -15.87 11.09 -27.74
C ARG A 45 -14.48 11.46 -28.26
N ILE A 46 -14.00 12.68 -27.98
CA ILE A 46 -12.66 13.12 -28.37
C ILE A 46 -11.61 12.33 -27.60
N ALA A 47 -11.74 12.25 -26.27
CA ALA A 47 -10.83 11.46 -25.43
C ALA A 47 -10.80 9.98 -25.85
N ILE A 48 -11.96 9.39 -26.14
CA ILE A 48 -12.06 8.01 -26.64
C ILE A 48 -11.34 7.84 -27.98
N ARG A 49 -11.45 8.80 -28.91
CA ARG A 49 -10.72 8.74 -30.19
C ARG A 49 -9.21 8.88 -30.01
N MET A 50 -8.76 9.61 -29.00
CA MET A 50 -7.34 9.74 -28.67
C MET A 50 -6.77 8.50 -27.97
N GLN A 51 -7.60 7.62 -27.42
CA GLN A 51 -7.17 6.44 -26.67
C GLN A 51 -6.24 5.52 -27.45
N ALA A 52 -6.58 5.14 -28.69
CA ALA A 52 -5.76 4.20 -29.46
C ALA A 52 -4.35 4.75 -29.79
N PRO A 53 -4.19 6.01 -30.26
CA PRO A 53 -2.88 6.63 -30.39
C PRO A 53 -2.13 6.78 -29.06
N LEU A 54 -2.81 7.17 -27.97
CA LEU A 54 -2.21 7.30 -26.64
C LEU A 54 -1.66 5.96 -26.16
N LYS A 55 -2.47 4.90 -26.26
CA LYS A 55 -2.06 3.53 -25.97
C LYS A 55 -0.80 3.14 -26.72
N LYS A 56 -0.71 3.47 -28.01
CA LYS A 56 0.47 3.19 -28.84
C LYS A 56 1.71 3.95 -28.33
N CYS A 57 1.58 5.24 -28.05
CA CYS A 57 2.69 6.06 -27.53
C CYS A 57 3.15 5.56 -26.16
N ILE A 58 2.20 5.28 -25.26
CA ILE A 58 2.47 4.75 -23.92
C ILE A 58 3.11 3.35 -23.97
N PHE A 59 2.71 2.50 -24.92
CA PHE A 59 3.39 1.23 -25.16
C PHE A 59 4.86 1.44 -25.53
N HIS A 60 5.17 2.33 -26.47
CA HIS A 60 6.56 2.60 -26.84
C HIS A 60 7.38 3.22 -25.70
N LEU A 61 6.77 4.10 -24.90
CA LEU A 61 7.36 4.61 -23.67
C LEU A 61 7.68 3.46 -22.71
N ALA A 62 6.69 2.65 -22.34
CA ALA A 62 6.83 1.59 -21.34
C ALA A 62 7.94 0.59 -21.72
N TRP A 63 7.99 0.22 -23.00
CA TRP A 63 8.89 -0.78 -23.57
C TRP A 63 10.14 -0.18 -24.22
N SER A 64 10.49 1.07 -23.90
CA SER A 64 11.75 1.68 -24.33
C SER A 64 12.96 0.96 -23.70
N PRO A 65 14.14 0.99 -24.35
CA PRO A 65 15.36 0.42 -23.77
C PRO A 65 15.74 1.06 -22.42
N ASP A 66 16.32 0.29 -21.51
CA ASP A 66 16.79 0.79 -20.19
C ASP A 66 17.94 1.80 -20.30
N THR A 67 18.61 1.86 -21.45
CA THR A 67 19.63 2.89 -21.75
C THR A 67 19.03 4.23 -22.16
N LEU A 68 17.73 4.30 -22.47
CA LEU A 68 17.05 5.53 -22.86
C LEU A 68 16.40 6.17 -21.61
N PRO A 69 16.83 7.37 -21.19
CA PRO A 69 16.22 8.08 -20.07
C PRO A 69 14.73 8.32 -20.28
N THR A 70 13.95 8.33 -19.20
CA THR A 70 12.50 8.57 -19.26
C THR A 70 12.16 9.90 -19.92
N THR A 71 12.96 10.94 -19.66
CA THR A 71 12.81 12.28 -20.25
C THR A 71 12.86 12.27 -21.77
N ASP A 72 13.60 11.33 -22.37
CA ASP A 72 13.72 11.20 -23.82
C ASP A 72 12.66 10.22 -24.35
N ALA A 73 12.41 9.13 -23.63
CA ALA A 73 11.42 8.10 -24.00
C ALA A 73 9.99 8.66 -24.04
N ILE A 74 9.68 9.66 -23.22
CA ILE A 74 8.34 10.27 -23.13
C ILE A 74 8.06 11.31 -24.22
N VAL A 75 9.10 11.84 -24.89
CA VAL A 75 8.97 12.92 -25.87
C VAL A 75 7.90 12.64 -26.94
N PRO A 76 7.84 11.46 -27.59
CA PRO A 76 6.81 11.20 -28.60
C PRO A 76 5.37 11.28 -28.07
N LEU A 77 5.15 10.91 -26.80
CA LEU A 77 3.84 11.03 -26.15
C LEU A 77 3.51 12.51 -25.87
N GLN A 78 4.49 13.28 -25.37
CA GLN A 78 4.31 14.71 -25.12
C GLN A 78 4.07 15.49 -26.41
N GLU A 79 4.82 15.22 -27.49
CA GLU A 79 4.61 15.85 -28.79
C GLU A 79 3.22 15.53 -29.37
N TYR A 80 2.77 14.28 -29.23
CA TYR A 80 1.42 13.89 -29.63
C TYR A 80 0.36 14.67 -28.83
N LEU A 81 0.50 14.71 -27.49
CA LEU A 81 -0.42 15.42 -26.62
C LEU A 81 -0.44 16.92 -26.92
N ASP A 82 0.73 17.55 -27.00
CA ASP A 82 0.88 19.00 -27.23
C ASP A 82 0.21 19.44 -28.53
N SER A 83 0.55 18.79 -29.65
CA SER A 83 -0.02 19.11 -30.96
C SER A 83 -1.57 19.01 -30.99
N HIS A 84 -2.13 17.98 -30.35
CA HIS A 84 -3.57 17.78 -30.31
C HIS A 84 -4.26 18.71 -29.31
N LEU A 85 -3.68 18.94 -28.13
CA LEU A 85 -4.25 19.83 -27.12
C LEU A 85 -4.22 21.29 -27.58
N ILE A 86 -3.16 21.74 -28.27
CA ILE A 86 -3.13 23.05 -28.92
C ILE A 86 -4.28 23.17 -29.93
N THR A 87 -4.44 22.18 -30.81
CA THR A 87 -5.52 22.17 -31.81
C THR A 87 -6.91 22.20 -31.15
N LEU A 88 -7.10 21.47 -30.05
CA LEU A 88 -8.37 21.47 -29.32
C LEU A 88 -8.62 22.80 -28.62
N ASN A 89 -7.60 23.39 -28.00
CA ASN A 89 -7.70 24.67 -27.30
C ASN A 89 -8.05 25.81 -28.27
N THR A 90 -7.53 25.78 -29.51
CA THR A 90 -7.86 26.81 -30.52
C THR A 90 -9.27 26.64 -31.11
N ASN A 91 -9.86 25.44 -31.04
CA ASN A 91 -11.14 25.12 -31.70
C ASN A 91 -12.31 24.90 -30.74
N LEU A 92 -12.06 24.87 -29.42
CA LEU A 92 -13.08 24.66 -28.40
C LEU A 92 -13.21 25.87 -27.49
N LEU A 93 -14.42 26.09 -26.97
CA LEU A 93 -14.63 27.02 -25.86
C LEU A 93 -13.83 26.53 -24.63
N PRO A 94 -13.26 27.43 -23.80
CA PRO A 94 -12.39 27.05 -22.67
C PRO A 94 -13.00 25.98 -21.76
N LYS A 95 -14.29 26.12 -21.40
CA LYS A 95 -15.00 25.11 -20.58
C LYS A 95 -15.05 23.73 -21.24
N ASN A 96 -15.24 23.67 -22.55
CA ASN A 96 -15.27 22.40 -23.29
C ASN A 96 -13.86 21.83 -23.46
N PHE A 97 -12.85 22.68 -23.67
CA PHE A 97 -11.44 22.27 -23.70
C PHE A 97 -11.03 21.62 -22.37
N HIS A 98 -11.31 22.24 -21.22
CA HIS A 98 -11.01 21.66 -19.91
C HIS A 98 -11.66 20.29 -19.70
N LYS A 99 -12.88 20.07 -20.20
CA LYS A 99 -13.54 18.76 -20.16
C LYS A 99 -12.79 17.73 -21.02
N VAL A 100 -12.35 18.10 -22.23
CA VAL A 100 -11.51 17.20 -23.04
C VAL A 100 -10.20 16.91 -22.32
N LEU A 101 -9.56 17.94 -21.78
CA LEU A 101 -8.27 17.83 -21.10
C LEU A 101 -8.36 16.83 -19.93
N ASN A 102 -9.42 16.91 -19.12
CA ASN A 102 -9.68 15.92 -18.07
C ASN A 102 -9.89 14.51 -18.64
N GLY A 103 -10.71 14.35 -19.68
CA GLY A 103 -10.92 13.03 -20.29
C GLY A 103 -9.65 12.43 -20.90
N VAL A 104 -8.79 13.26 -21.50
CA VAL A 104 -7.50 12.82 -22.05
C VAL A 104 -6.54 12.43 -20.93
N TRP A 105 -6.52 13.17 -19.81
CA TRP A 105 -5.77 12.80 -18.62
C TRP A 105 -6.22 11.44 -18.06
N GLU A 106 -7.53 11.24 -17.87
CA GLU A 106 -8.09 9.98 -17.38
C GLU A 106 -7.73 8.80 -18.29
N VAL A 107 -7.83 8.96 -19.61
CA VAL A 107 -7.41 7.94 -20.59
C VAL A 107 -5.91 7.68 -20.51
N THR A 108 -5.08 8.72 -20.35
CA THR A 108 -3.62 8.58 -20.26
C THR A 108 -3.22 7.77 -19.03
N VAL A 109 -3.78 8.09 -17.85
CA VAL A 109 -3.53 7.36 -16.60
C VAL A 109 -4.05 5.93 -16.70
N TYR A 110 -5.23 5.73 -17.29
CA TYR A 110 -5.79 4.40 -17.51
C TYR A 110 -4.86 3.54 -18.38
N GLU A 111 -4.38 4.06 -19.52
CA GLU A 111 -3.51 3.31 -20.42
C GLU A 111 -2.13 3.03 -19.81
N LEU A 112 -1.60 3.93 -18.96
CA LEU A 112 -0.40 3.68 -18.15
C LEU A 112 -0.61 2.47 -17.21
N GLY A 113 -1.74 2.45 -16.49
CA GLY A 113 -2.12 1.32 -15.64
C GLY A 113 -2.27 0.02 -16.44
N HIS A 114 -2.92 0.09 -17.61
CA HIS A 114 -3.14 -1.07 -18.48
C HIS A 114 -1.81 -1.67 -18.99
N GLN A 115 -0.74 -0.89 -19.18
CA GLN A 115 0.56 -1.48 -19.55
C GLN A 115 1.08 -2.44 -18.48
N MET A 116 0.72 -2.24 -17.22
CA MET A 116 1.13 -3.10 -16.12
C MET A 116 0.41 -4.45 -16.14
N ASP A 117 -0.77 -4.53 -16.76
CA ASP A 117 -1.55 -5.77 -16.90
C ASP A 117 -1.10 -6.62 -18.10
N GLY A 118 -0.37 -6.04 -19.04
CA GLY A 118 0.18 -6.75 -20.19
C GLY A 118 1.53 -7.41 -19.89
N GLY A 119 1.68 -8.68 -20.29
CA GLY A 119 2.93 -9.46 -20.15
C GLY A 119 3.14 -10.05 -18.75
N SER A 120 3.85 -11.17 -18.66
CA SER A 120 4.33 -11.74 -17.39
C SER A 120 5.43 -10.83 -16.81
N GLY A 121 5.55 -10.78 -15.47
CA GLY A 121 6.57 -9.97 -14.77
C GLY A 121 7.98 -10.14 -15.34
N ASP A 122 8.31 -11.37 -15.73
CA ASP A 122 9.63 -11.77 -16.27
C ASP A 122 9.95 -11.24 -17.66
N THR A 123 8.94 -10.76 -18.41
CA THR A 123 9.17 -10.16 -19.73
C THR A 123 9.43 -8.65 -19.67
N LYS A 124 9.25 -8.03 -18.50
CA LYS A 124 9.40 -6.58 -18.34
C LYS A 124 10.86 -6.23 -18.05
N MET A 125 11.35 -5.22 -18.75
CA MET A 125 12.72 -4.71 -18.58
C MET A 125 12.92 -4.15 -17.16
N SER A 126 14.16 -4.13 -16.66
CA SER A 126 14.47 -3.66 -15.29
C SER A 126 14.02 -2.23 -15.04
N GLY A 127 14.05 -1.38 -16.07
CA GLY A 127 13.60 0.02 -15.99
C GLY A 127 12.10 0.23 -16.24
N PHE A 128 11.31 -0.81 -16.52
CA PHE A 128 9.90 -0.66 -16.95
C PHE A 128 9.05 0.11 -15.94
N TYR A 129 9.07 -0.30 -14.67
CA TYR A 129 8.23 0.30 -13.62
C TYR A 129 8.75 1.68 -13.20
N GLU A 130 10.07 1.87 -13.12
CA GLU A 130 10.69 3.17 -12.82
C GLU A 130 10.32 4.20 -13.91
N ARG A 131 10.48 3.82 -15.18
CA ARG A 131 10.15 4.67 -16.33
C ARG A 131 8.69 5.09 -16.33
N LEU A 132 7.77 4.17 -16.08
CA LEU A 132 6.34 4.51 -16.00
C LEU A 132 6.01 5.39 -14.79
N TYR A 133 6.71 5.21 -13.66
CA TYR A 133 6.54 6.06 -12.49
C TYR A 133 7.00 7.50 -12.76
N GLU A 134 8.23 7.67 -13.26
CA GLU A 134 8.79 8.97 -13.63
C GLU A 134 7.94 9.65 -14.72
N ALA A 135 7.53 8.91 -15.74
CA ALA A 135 6.69 9.44 -16.80
C ALA A 135 5.33 9.91 -16.29
N LEU A 136 4.73 9.20 -15.32
CA LEU A 136 3.50 9.63 -14.69
C LEU A 136 3.67 10.97 -13.95
N GLU A 137 4.82 11.22 -13.32
CA GLU A 137 5.12 12.50 -12.66
C GLU A 137 5.32 13.63 -13.68
N LEU A 138 6.08 13.38 -14.75
CA LEU A 138 6.24 14.34 -15.85
C LEU A 138 4.90 14.69 -16.52
N LEU A 139 3.98 13.72 -16.63
CA LEU A 139 2.65 13.96 -17.19
C LEU A 139 1.78 14.77 -16.21
N VAL A 140 1.91 14.61 -14.90
CA VAL A 140 1.22 15.48 -13.94
C VAL A 140 1.64 16.93 -14.16
N GLU A 141 2.95 17.20 -14.30
CA GLU A 141 3.46 18.54 -14.58
C GLU A 141 2.94 19.07 -15.92
N PHE A 142 2.98 18.24 -16.97
CA PHE A 142 2.49 18.58 -18.31
C PHE A 142 1.01 18.97 -18.30
N PHE A 143 0.14 18.17 -17.68
CA PHE A 143 -1.30 18.44 -17.62
C PHE A 143 -1.66 19.54 -16.62
N HIS A 144 -0.80 19.83 -15.63
CA HIS A 144 -0.96 20.98 -14.74
C HIS A 144 -0.64 22.30 -15.45
N ALA A 145 0.36 22.30 -16.34
CA ALA A 145 0.75 23.42 -17.19
C ALA A 145 0.94 24.74 -16.41
N GLU A 146 1.71 24.69 -15.31
CA GLU A 146 1.97 25.84 -14.43
C GLU A 146 0.69 26.54 -13.93
N GLY A 147 -0.39 25.78 -13.71
CA GLY A 147 -1.68 26.29 -13.25
C GLY A 147 -2.64 26.70 -14.37
N ASN A 148 -2.23 26.60 -15.65
CA ASN A 148 -3.12 26.87 -16.79
C ASN A 148 -3.91 25.62 -17.24
N GLY A 149 -3.56 24.44 -16.73
CA GLY A 149 -4.17 23.17 -17.10
C GLY A 149 -5.17 22.66 -16.06
N LEU A 150 -5.04 21.38 -15.70
CA LEU A 150 -5.86 20.74 -14.68
C LEU A 150 -5.37 21.09 -13.27
N PRO A 151 -6.28 21.29 -12.31
CA PRO A 151 -5.90 21.54 -10.93
C PRO A 151 -5.41 20.25 -10.24
N PRO A 152 -4.55 20.34 -9.20
CA PRO A 152 -3.95 19.18 -8.54
C PRO A 152 -4.97 18.18 -7.98
N GLU A 153 -6.14 18.64 -7.56
CA GLU A 153 -7.21 17.79 -7.01
C GLU A 153 -7.78 16.84 -8.07
N VAL A 154 -7.82 17.29 -9.33
CA VAL A 154 -8.26 16.49 -10.47
C VAL A 154 -7.15 15.54 -10.90
N LEU A 155 -5.91 16.04 -10.98
CA LEU A 155 -4.75 15.24 -11.37
C LEU A 155 -4.49 14.08 -10.40
N THR A 156 -4.75 14.28 -9.12
CA THR A 156 -4.54 13.28 -8.06
C THR A 156 -5.77 12.44 -7.73
N GLY A 157 -6.68 12.23 -8.69
CA GLY A 157 -7.88 11.41 -8.52
C GLY A 157 -7.61 9.94 -8.18
N ASN A 158 -8.67 9.17 -7.91
CA ASN A 158 -8.58 7.77 -7.43
C ASN A 158 -7.82 6.85 -8.38
N VAL A 159 -8.04 6.97 -9.69
CA VAL A 159 -7.36 6.14 -10.71
C VAL A 159 -5.86 6.44 -10.71
N TYR A 160 -5.47 7.72 -10.67
CA TYR A 160 -4.08 8.14 -10.54
C TYR A 160 -3.42 7.55 -9.28
N ARG A 161 -4.07 7.68 -8.12
CA ARG A 161 -3.53 7.16 -6.86
C ARG A 161 -3.33 5.65 -6.92
N ALA A 162 -4.29 4.91 -7.51
CA ALA A 162 -4.18 3.47 -7.68
C ALA A 162 -3.01 3.08 -8.60
N VAL A 163 -2.87 3.74 -9.75
CA VAL A 163 -1.76 3.50 -10.69
C VAL A 163 -0.42 3.89 -10.07
N LYS A 164 -0.31 5.07 -9.46
CA LYS A 164 0.91 5.54 -8.79
C LYS A 164 1.34 4.60 -7.67
N GLN A 165 0.39 4.16 -6.84
CA GLN A 165 0.69 3.23 -5.75
C GLN A 165 1.17 1.88 -6.28
N ARG A 166 0.52 1.34 -7.32
CA ARG A 166 0.93 0.08 -7.95
C ARG A 166 2.32 0.18 -8.57
N LEU A 167 2.61 1.27 -9.29
CA LEU A 167 3.94 1.54 -9.84
C LEU A 167 4.99 1.66 -8.74
N LYS A 168 4.67 2.39 -7.66
CA LYS A 168 5.54 2.52 -6.48
C LYS A 168 5.89 1.16 -5.91
N LEU A 169 4.92 0.27 -5.72
CA LEU A 169 5.19 -1.08 -5.20
C LEU A 169 6.11 -1.87 -6.14
N HIS A 170 5.82 -1.90 -7.44
CA HIS A 170 6.62 -2.69 -8.37
C HIS A 170 8.05 -2.19 -8.56
N LYS A 171 8.29 -0.87 -8.44
CA LYS A 171 9.64 -0.29 -8.57
C LYS A 171 10.47 -0.37 -7.28
N THR A 172 9.84 -0.49 -6.12
CA THR A 172 10.53 -0.64 -4.83
C THR A 172 11.28 -1.98 -4.78
N ASP A 173 12.52 -2.01 -4.29
CA ASP A 173 13.29 -3.25 -4.19
C ASP A 173 12.67 -4.26 -3.19
N THR A 174 13.13 -5.51 -3.23
CA THR A 174 12.52 -6.62 -2.49
C THR A 174 12.67 -6.47 -0.98
N ASP A 175 13.83 -6.01 -0.50
CA ASP A 175 14.07 -5.88 0.93
C ASP A 175 13.20 -4.77 1.51
N THR A 176 13.13 -3.61 0.85
CA THR A 176 12.24 -2.51 1.26
C THR A 176 10.76 -2.93 1.23
N LEU A 177 10.32 -3.73 0.25
CA LEU A 177 8.96 -4.25 0.23
C LEU A 177 8.67 -5.18 1.43
N ILE A 178 9.62 -6.04 1.78
CA ILE A 178 9.51 -6.93 2.95
C ILE A 178 9.42 -6.12 4.24
N GLU A 179 10.20 -5.05 4.37
CA GLU A 179 10.14 -4.13 5.51
C GLU A 179 8.78 -3.46 5.64
N LEU A 180 8.26 -2.88 4.56
CA LEU A 180 6.92 -2.27 4.52
C LEU A 180 5.83 -3.28 4.89
N TYR A 181 5.95 -4.54 4.44
CA TYR A 181 5.02 -5.60 4.85
C TYR A 181 5.05 -5.84 6.36
N TYR A 182 6.24 -5.91 6.96
CA TYR A 182 6.34 -6.15 8.39
C TYR A 182 5.90 -4.94 9.23
N GLU A 183 6.08 -3.71 8.74
CA GLU A 183 5.46 -2.53 9.33
C GLU A 183 3.92 -2.64 9.34
N ASP A 184 3.32 -3.06 8.21
CA ASP A 184 1.88 -3.32 8.15
C ASP A 184 1.44 -4.38 9.20
N ARG A 185 2.24 -5.45 9.38
CA ARG A 185 1.98 -6.49 10.41
C ARG A 185 2.11 -5.94 11.84
N LEU A 186 3.07 -5.09 12.14
CA LEU A 186 3.16 -4.42 13.44
C LEU A 186 1.96 -3.53 13.72
N MET A 187 1.51 -2.76 12.72
CA MET A 187 0.31 -1.94 12.89
C MET A 187 -0.96 -2.79 13.06
N GLU A 188 -1.05 -3.94 12.40
CA GLU A 188 -2.12 -4.92 12.61
C GLU A 188 -2.09 -5.45 14.03
N GLN A 189 -0.92 -5.86 14.55
CA GLN A 189 -0.75 -6.32 15.93
C GLN A 189 -1.27 -5.31 16.96
N GLN A 190 -0.99 -4.02 16.76
CA GLN A 190 -1.47 -2.94 17.65
C GLN A 190 -2.99 -2.73 17.58
N ARG A 191 -3.61 -3.08 16.45
CA ARG A 191 -5.06 -2.93 16.22
C ARG A 191 -5.85 -4.17 16.62
N THR A 192 -5.20 -5.33 16.72
CA THR A 192 -5.82 -6.60 17.11
C THR A 192 -6.39 -6.53 18.53
N LYS A 193 -7.64 -6.99 18.68
CA LYS A 193 -8.34 -7.05 19.98
C LYS A 193 -8.96 -8.42 20.25
N GLU A 194 -9.11 -9.24 19.23
CA GLU A 194 -9.73 -10.56 19.32
C GLU A 194 -8.68 -11.60 19.69
N ILE A 195 -8.89 -12.29 20.81
CA ILE A 195 -7.97 -13.31 21.34
C ILE A 195 -8.26 -14.71 20.79
N THR A 196 -8.75 -14.79 19.55
CA THR A 196 -9.21 -16.02 18.90
C THR A 196 -8.16 -17.13 18.91
N TYR A 197 -6.88 -16.76 18.77
CA TYR A 197 -5.77 -17.71 18.69
C TYR A 197 -4.96 -17.84 19.99
N GLY A 198 -5.39 -17.15 21.04
CA GLY A 198 -4.70 -17.06 22.32
C GLY A 198 -3.85 -15.80 22.49
N VAL A 199 -3.13 -15.74 23.60
CA VAL A 199 -2.29 -14.61 24.00
C VAL A 199 -0.94 -15.15 24.46
N LEU A 200 0.16 -14.56 23.97
CA LEU A 200 1.52 -14.86 24.37
C LEU A 200 2.05 -13.75 25.30
N SER A 201 2.43 -14.12 26.52
CA SER A 201 3.08 -13.20 27.45
C SER A 201 4.59 -13.28 27.30
N VAL A 202 5.22 -12.15 27.01
CA VAL A 202 6.68 -12.04 26.86
C VAL A 202 7.24 -10.90 27.71
N ARG A 203 8.53 -10.92 27.97
CA ARG A 203 9.28 -9.78 28.50
C ARG A 203 10.54 -9.61 27.66
N ALA A 204 10.90 -8.39 27.33
CA ALA A 204 12.13 -8.15 26.58
C ALA A 204 12.82 -6.88 27.07
N TYR A 205 14.14 -6.86 26.97
CA TYR A 205 14.95 -5.69 27.30
C TYR A 205 16.28 -5.73 26.56
N TYR A 206 16.86 -4.55 26.34
CA TYR A 206 18.17 -4.39 25.72
C TYR A 206 19.20 -3.95 26.76
N GLN A 207 20.29 -4.71 26.88
CA GLN A 207 21.37 -4.40 27.80
C GLN A 207 22.70 -4.99 27.30
N HIS A 208 23.81 -4.28 27.49
CA HIS A 208 25.16 -4.76 27.18
C HIS A 208 25.32 -5.29 25.75
N ASP A 209 24.83 -4.53 24.77
CA ASP A 209 24.85 -4.89 23.34
C ASP A 209 24.09 -6.19 23.01
N SER A 210 23.10 -6.53 23.84
CA SER A 210 22.35 -7.77 23.74
C SER A 210 20.87 -7.54 23.99
N LEU A 211 20.04 -8.20 23.17
CA LEU A 211 18.60 -8.24 23.32
C LEU A 211 18.21 -9.52 24.07
N CYS A 212 17.70 -9.36 25.28
CA CYS A 212 17.16 -10.44 26.10
C CYS A 212 15.66 -10.56 25.86
N VAL A 213 15.18 -11.77 25.59
CA VAL A 213 13.78 -12.07 25.30
C VAL A 213 13.33 -13.25 26.15
N GLU A 214 12.46 -13.02 27.10
CA GLU A 214 11.82 -14.03 27.93
C GLU A 214 10.45 -14.38 27.37
N VAL A 215 10.27 -15.64 26.96
CA VAL A 215 8.97 -16.21 26.62
C VAL A 215 8.40 -16.84 27.89
N LEU A 216 7.37 -16.23 28.46
CA LEU A 216 6.87 -16.60 29.79
C LEU A 216 5.82 -17.71 29.67
N LYS A 217 4.73 -17.43 28.97
CA LYS A 217 3.59 -18.34 28.85
C LYS A 217 2.71 -17.99 27.67
N ALA A 218 1.87 -18.92 27.25
CA ALA A 218 0.70 -18.60 26.42
C ALA A 218 -0.60 -18.98 27.14
N GLN A 219 -1.70 -18.36 26.72
CA GLN A 219 -3.03 -18.60 27.27
C GLN A 219 -4.05 -18.80 26.16
N ASN A 220 -4.95 -19.76 26.34
CA ASN A 220 -6.01 -20.10 25.39
C ASN A 220 -5.50 -20.32 23.97
N VAL A 221 -4.36 -21.01 23.81
CA VAL A 221 -3.90 -21.47 22.51
C VAL A 221 -4.99 -22.33 21.86
N ILE A 222 -5.13 -22.27 20.54
CA ILE A 222 -6.14 -23.07 19.85
C ILE A 222 -5.85 -24.57 19.97
N PRO A 223 -6.88 -25.41 20.16
CA PRO A 223 -6.74 -26.86 20.14
C PRO A 223 -6.54 -27.33 18.70
N LEU A 224 -5.38 -27.90 18.41
CA LEU A 224 -5.01 -28.40 17.08
C LEU A 224 -5.04 -29.94 17.03
N ASP A 225 -4.85 -30.60 18.17
CA ASP A 225 -4.98 -32.04 18.26
C ASP A 225 -6.43 -32.55 18.30
N PRO A 226 -6.70 -33.78 17.82
CA PRO A 226 -7.97 -34.47 18.01
C PRO A 226 -8.38 -34.67 19.49
N ASN A 227 -7.41 -34.59 20.40
CA ASN A 227 -7.63 -34.75 21.84
C ASN A 227 -8.22 -33.47 22.50
N GLY A 228 -8.35 -32.37 21.76
CA GLY A 228 -8.85 -31.08 22.24
C GLY A 228 -7.81 -30.21 22.95
N PHE A 229 -6.53 -30.55 22.85
CA PHE A 229 -5.37 -29.81 23.34
C PHE A 229 -4.41 -29.53 22.18
N SER A 230 -3.19 -29.07 22.53
CA SER A 230 -2.04 -28.94 21.65
C SER A 230 -0.79 -29.24 22.49
N ASP A 231 0.33 -29.50 21.83
CA ASP A 231 1.69 -29.58 22.32
C ASP A 231 2.49 -28.30 21.90
N PRO A 232 2.16 -27.10 22.43
CA PRO A 232 2.71 -25.85 21.92
C PRO A 232 4.21 -25.64 22.22
N PHE A 233 4.88 -25.02 21.27
CA PHE A 233 6.20 -24.38 21.41
C PHE A 233 6.26 -23.05 20.65
N VAL A 234 7.22 -22.20 20.97
CA VAL A 234 7.38 -20.88 20.36
C VAL A 234 8.70 -20.79 19.62
N ILE A 235 8.64 -20.33 18.37
CA ILE A 235 9.79 -19.92 17.57
C ILE A 235 9.98 -18.42 17.74
N VAL A 236 11.19 -17.99 18.08
CA VAL A 236 11.58 -16.59 18.25
C VAL A 236 12.56 -16.22 17.14
N GLU A 237 12.18 -15.22 16.32
CA GLU A 237 12.93 -14.79 15.14
C GLU A 237 13.07 -13.26 15.11
N LEU A 238 14.28 -12.75 14.84
CA LEU A 238 14.49 -11.33 14.54
C LEU A 238 14.27 -11.02 13.06
N LEU A 239 13.56 -9.92 12.80
CA LEU A 239 13.15 -9.47 11.47
C LEU A 239 13.38 -7.97 11.29
N PRO A 240 13.63 -7.50 10.05
CA PRO A 240 13.72 -8.29 8.81
C PRO A 240 15.05 -9.06 8.69
N LYS A 241 15.07 -10.15 7.91
CA LYS A 241 16.29 -10.99 7.74
C LYS A 241 17.43 -10.29 7.01
N SER A 242 17.12 -9.29 6.18
CA SER A 242 18.12 -8.40 5.57
C SER A 242 18.96 -7.68 6.63
N MET A 243 18.33 -7.31 7.76
CA MET A 243 18.97 -6.63 8.88
C MET A 243 19.59 -7.58 9.91
N PHE A 244 19.00 -8.77 10.09
CA PHE A 244 19.45 -9.78 11.06
C PHE A 244 19.89 -11.10 10.39
N PRO A 245 20.80 -11.08 9.39
CA PRO A 245 21.11 -12.25 8.58
C PRO A 245 21.80 -13.39 9.36
N TYR A 246 22.50 -13.05 10.45
CA TYR A 246 23.21 -14.02 11.30
C TYR A 246 22.43 -14.44 12.54
N SER A 247 21.23 -13.86 12.75
CA SER A 247 20.38 -14.24 13.87
C SER A 247 19.61 -15.52 13.53
N ALA A 248 19.99 -16.62 14.17
CA ALA A 248 19.26 -17.88 14.08
C ALA A 248 17.87 -17.78 14.73
N GLU A 249 16.94 -18.60 14.26
CA GLU A 249 15.67 -18.85 14.97
C GLU A 249 15.99 -19.61 16.27
N GLN A 250 15.35 -19.22 17.37
CA GLN A 250 15.46 -19.91 18.67
C GLN A 250 14.09 -20.52 19.03
N TYR A 251 14.08 -21.62 19.77
CA TYR A 251 12.88 -22.41 20.04
C TYR A 251 12.73 -22.66 21.52
N THR A 252 11.51 -22.56 22.04
CA THR A 252 11.21 -23.07 23.39
C THR A 252 11.10 -24.59 23.39
N ASP A 253 11.16 -25.19 24.58
CA ASP A 253 10.73 -26.56 24.78
C ASP A 253 9.23 -26.73 24.47
N VAL A 254 8.89 -27.90 23.94
CA VAL A 254 7.50 -28.34 23.69
C VAL A 254 6.80 -28.62 25.01
N LYS A 255 5.64 -28.00 25.25
CA LYS A 255 4.81 -28.27 26.44
C LYS A 255 3.63 -29.14 26.06
N LYS A 256 3.57 -30.35 26.61
CA LYS A 256 2.60 -31.36 26.16
C LYS A 256 1.18 -31.12 26.69
N LYS A 257 0.20 -31.34 25.83
CA LYS A 257 -1.24 -31.47 26.11
C LYS A 257 -1.78 -30.31 26.95
N THR A 258 -1.51 -29.09 26.49
CA THR A 258 -1.94 -27.87 27.19
C THR A 258 -2.26 -26.75 26.22
N LEU A 259 -3.33 -26.01 26.53
CA LEU A 259 -3.67 -24.75 25.85
C LEU A 259 -3.14 -23.52 26.62
N ASN A 260 -2.49 -23.75 27.77
CA ASN A 260 -1.94 -22.72 28.65
C ASN A 260 -0.50 -23.08 29.05
N PRO A 261 0.43 -23.16 28.09
CA PRO A 261 1.81 -23.55 28.37
C PRO A 261 2.53 -22.50 29.23
N LEU A 262 3.32 -22.98 30.19
CA LEU A 262 4.33 -22.19 30.89
C LEU A 262 5.68 -22.54 30.28
N PHE A 263 6.33 -21.56 29.67
CA PHE A 263 7.65 -21.69 29.06
C PHE A 263 8.73 -21.29 30.05
N ASP A 264 8.67 -20.03 30.52
CA ASP A 264 9.67 -19.40 31.41
C ASP A 264 11.10 -19.58 30.88
N GLU A 265 11.28 -19.35 29.57
CA GLU A 265 12.53 -19.56 28.84
C GLU A 265 13.08 -18.21 28.33
N CYS A 266 14.40 -18.05 28.41
CA CYS A 266 15.09 -16.79 28.06
C CYS A 266 16.05 -17.01 26.89
N PHE A 267 15.98 -16.10 25.93
CA PHE A 267 16.79 -16.09 24.72
C PHE A 267 17.59 -14.81 24.64
N GLU A 268 18.81 -14.93 24.12
CA GLU A 268 19.73 -13.80 23.98
C GLU A 268 20.12 -13.64 22.51
N PHE A 269 20.06 -12.42 22.01
CA PHE A 269 20.46 -12.07 20.64
C PHE A 269 21.49 -10.96 20.65
N ALA A 270 22.68 -11.24 20.09
CA ALA A 270 23.71 -10.23 19.89
C ALA A 270 23.31 -9.31 18.72
N VAL A 271 22.87 -8.09 19.04
CA VAL A 271 22.42 -7.09 18.06
C VAL A 271 22.88 -5.69 18.45
N SER A 272 23.24 -4.91 17.45
CA SER A 272 23.67 -3.52 17.66
C SER A 272 22.47 -2.63 17.99
N MET A 273 22.74 -1.55 18.72
CA MET A 273 21.71 -0.58 19.06
C MET A 273 21.10 0.10 17.83
N ASP A 274 21.89 0.32 16.78
CA ASP A 274 21.40 0.93 15.54
C ASP A 274 20.41 0.02 14.81
N GLN A 275 20.65 -1.31 14.81
CA GLN A 275 19.68 -2.28 14.30
C GLN A 275 18.38 -2.24 15.11
N CYS A 276 18.48 -2.21 16.44
CA CYS A 276 17.29 -2.16 17.31
C CYS A 276 16.45 -0.89 17.13
N ARG A 277 17.06 0.23 16.73
CA ARG A 277 16.39 1.52 16.55
C ARG A 277 15.68 1.67 15.21
N HIS A 278 15.89 0.76 14.27
CA HIS A 278 15.26 0.82 12.96
C HIS A 278 13.74 0.62 13.08
N GLU A 279 12.96 1.37 12.31
CA GLU A 279 11.48 1.40 12.42
C GLU A 279 10.84 0.03 12.15
N SER A 280 11.37 -0.69 11.16
CA SER A 280 10.93 -2.04 10.77
C SER A 280 11.53 -3.16 11.62
N ALA A 281 12.39 -2.88 12.60
CA ALA A 281 13.03 -3.92 13.40
C ALA A 281 12.07 -4.50 14.46
N MET A 282 11.95 -5.83 14.50
CA MET A 282 11.03 -6.52 15.41
C MET A 282 11.44 -7.95 15.75
N ILE A 283 10.80 -8.47 16.79
CA ILE A 283 10.75 -9.89 17.13
C ILE A 283 9.43 -10.45 16.58
N LEU A 284 9.52 -11.56 15.86
CA LEU A 284 8.40 -12.41 15.53
C LEU A 284 8.40 -13.61 16.48
N PHE A 285 7.24 -13.84 17.08
CA PHE A 285 6.92 -15.05 17.81
C PHE A 285 5.96 -15.90 16.97
N THR A 286 6.33 -17.15 16.68
CA THR A 286 5.44 -18.10 16.00
C THR A 286 5.14 -19.26 16.94
N VAL A 287 3.88 -19.39 17.35
CA VAL A 287 3.41 -20.51 18.16
C VAL A 287 3.00 -21.63 17.22
N MET A 288 3.59 -22.79 17.44
CA MET A 288 3.36 -24.01 16.67
C MET A 288 2.88 -25.11 17.60
N ASP A 289 2.11 -26.05 17.08
CA ASP A 289 1.79 -27.32 17.72
C ASP A 289 2.74 -28.41 17.23
N HIS A 290 3.36 -29.15 18.16
CA HIS A 290 4.31 -30.19 17.81
C HIS A 290 3.63 -31.53 17.56
N ASP A 291 3.72 -31.98 16.30
CA ASP A 291 3.25 -33.29 15.90
C ASP A 291 4.40 -34.30 15.77
N VAL A 292 4.25 -35.47 16.37
CA VAL A 292 5.25 -36.56 16.30
C VAL A 292 5.18 -37.31 14.97
N ILE A 293 4.01 -37.40 14.35
CA ILE A 293 3.76 -38.21 13.14
C ILE A 293 3.60 -37.34 11.90
N THR A 294 2.99 -36.15 12.05
CA THR A 294 2.68 -35.19 10.99
C THR A 294 3.60 -33.98 11.06
N SER A 295 3.43 -33.02 10.14
CA SER A 295 4.09 -31.73 10.22
C SER A 295 3.46 -30.88 11.32
N ASN A 296 4.27 -30.13 12.07
CA ASN A 296 3.79 -29.20 13.08
C ASN A 296 2.73 -28.23 12.52
N ASP A 297 1.66 -28.01 13.28
CA ASP A 297 0.55 -27.14 12.91
C ASP A 297 0.75 -25.71 13.42
N PHE A 298 0.33 -24.73 12.61
CA PHE A 298 0.47 -23.32 12.97
C PHE A 298 -0.65 -22.87 13.91
N ALA A 299 -0.30 -22.47 15.14
CA ALA A 299 -1.26 -22.01 16.13
C ALA A 299 -1.52 -20.49 16.04
N GLY A 300 -0.48 -19.71 15.76
CA GLY A 300 -0.60 -18.27 15.53
C GLY A 300 0.75 -17.56 15.63
N GLU A 301 0.78 -16.28 15.26
CA GLU A 301 1.97 -15.45 15.38
C GLU A 301 1.69 -14.13 16.09
N ALA A 302 2.74 -13.53 16.63
CA ALA A 302 2.71 -12.22 17.26
C ALA A 302 4.01 -11.45 16.98
N PHE A 303 3.92 -10.11 16.99
CA PHE A 303 5.03 -9.24 16.66
C PHE A 303 5.30 -8.24 17.78
N LEU A 304 6.58 -7.97 18.06
CA LEU A 304 7.01 -6.95 19.02
C LEU A 304 8.08 -6.07 18.40
N SER A 305 7.78 -4.77 18.24
CA SER A 305 8.76 -3.80 17.72
C SER A 305 9.92 -3.63 18.70
N LEU A 306 11.16 -3.65 18.19
CA LEU A 306 12.35 -3.44 19.02
C LEU A 306 12.39 -2.02 19.61
N ASN A 307 11.81 -1.04 18.93
CA ASN A 307 11.70 0.34 19.42
C ASN A 307 10.87 0.47 20.72
N SER A 308 9.97 -0.48 20.97
CA SER A 308 9.15 -0.50 22.20
C SER A 308 9.86 -1.13 23.41
N ILE A 309 11.04 -1.71 23.19
CA ILE A 309 11.76 -2.49 24.20
C ILE A 309 12.56 -1.56 25.12
N PRO A 310 12.43 -1.68 26.46
CA PRO A 310 13.25 -0.95 27.42
C PRO A 310 14.75 -1.18 27.18
N GLY A 311 15.52 -0.09 27.19
CA GLY A 311 16.94 -0.08 26.83
C GLY A 311 17.24 0.34 25.38
N VAL A 312 16.24 0.37 24.49
CA VAL A 312 16.41 0.78 23.08
C VAL A 312 16.18 2.28 22.89
N LEU A 313 14.93 2.72 23.03
CA LEU A 313 14.52 4.13 22.98
C LEU A 313 14.17 4.69 24.36
N THR A 314 13.76 3.82 25.28
CA THR A 314 13.45 4.18 26.67
C THR A 314 14.55 3.67 27.60
N PRO A 315 14.83 4.36 28.73
CA PRO A 315 15.83 3.88 29.69
C PRO A 315 15.46 2.51 30.25
N LEU A 316 16.46 1.65 30.44
CA LEU A 316 16.30 0.39 31.17
C LEU A 316 16.06 0.69 32.66
N PRO A 317 15.06 0.07 33.31
CA PRO A 317 14.89 0.18 34.76
C PRO A 317 16.11 -0.34 35.53
N HIS A 318 16.38 0.20 36.73
CA HIS A 318 17.49 -0.24 37.58
C HIS A 318 17.36 -1.70 38.02
N ASP A 319 16.13 -2.20 38.17
CA ASP A 319 15.83 -3.60 38.47
C ASP A 319 15.07 -4.21 37.28
N ILE A 320 15.73 -5.16 36.61
CA ILE A 320 15.21 -5.86 35.42
C ILE A 320 13.94 -6.66 35.77
N ASN A 321 13.77 -7.05 37.04
CA ASN A 321 12.54 -7.74 37.48
C ASN A 321 11.30 -6.84 37.44
N ASN A 322 11.49 -5.51 37.45
CA ASN A 322 10.43 -4.52 37.34
C ASN A 322 10.07 -4.20 35.88
N ILE A 323 10.64 -4.92 34.91
CA ILE A 323 10.22 -4.78 33.52
C ILE A 323 8.87 -5.47 33.36
N ASP A 324 7.88 -4.68 32.95
CA ASP A 324 6.54 -5.17 32.68
C ASP A 324 6.57 -6.21 31.56
N ARG A 325 5.76 -7.24 31.72
CA ARG A 325 5.48 -8.19 30.64
C ARG A 325 4.55 -7.53 29.62
N VAL A 326 4.68 -7.94 28.38
CA VAL A 326 3.79 -7.56 27.28
C VAL A 326 2.95 -8.78 26.92
N ASP A 327 1.63 -8.60 26.91
CA ASP A 327 0.68 -9.62 26.47
C ASP A 327 0.37 -9.36 24.98
N LEU A 328 0.90 -10.20 24.11
CA LEU A 328 0.73 -10.12 22.66
C LEU A 328 -0.40 -11.05 22.22
N ILE A 329 -1.39 -10.50 21.52
CA ILE A 329 -2.50 -11.29 20.99
C ILE A 329 -2.01 -12.05 19.75
N LEU A 330 -2.21 -13.38 19.74
CA LEU A 330 -1.85 -14.22 18.60
C LEU A 330 -2.82 -13.98 17.44
N MET A 331 -2.28 -13.88 16.23
CA MET A 331 -3.04 -13.62 15.01
C MET A 331 -2.63 -14.55 13.88
N HIS A 332 -3.54 -14.73 12.93
CA HIS A 332 -3.28 -15.40 11.65
C HIS A 332 -3.27 -14.34 10.55
N GLN A 333 -2.51 -14.57 9.48
CA GLN A 333 -2.55 -13.67 8.33
C GLN A 333 -3.88 -13.84 7.58
N GLN A 334 -4.72 -12.79 7.56
CA GLN A 334 -6.06 -12.84 6.95
C GLN A 334 -6.08 -12.40 5.47
N ASN A 335 -5.06 -11.65 5.02
CA ASN A 335 -5.08 -11.00 3.70
C ASN A 335 -4.31 -11.78 2.64
N LYS A 336 -4.96 -12.76 1.99
CA LYS A 336 -4.45 -13.45 0.79
C LYS A 336 -4.17 -12.50 -0.39
N GLY A 337 -4.82 -11.33 -0.42
CA GLY A 337 -4.69 -10.31 -1.46
C GLY A 337 -3.78 -9.15 -1.10
N HIS A 338 -2.83 -9.32 -0.18
CA HIS A 338 -1.95 -8.23 0.25
C HIS A 338 -1.16 -7.67 -0.95
N PRO A 339 -1.23 -6.36 -1.26
CA PRO A 339 -0.59 -5.79 -2.45
C PRO A 339 0.92 -6.03 -2.52
N ILE A 340 1.62 -5.97 -1.38
CA ILE A 340 3.05 -6.27 -1.31
C ILE A 340 3.33 -7.74 -1.63
N LEU A 341 2.56 -8.68 -1.07
CA LEU A 341 2.77 -10.11 -1.35
C LEU A 341 2.49 -10.45 -2.82
N GLN A 342 1.46 -9.84 -3.41
CA GLN A 342 1.19 -9.98 -4.85
C GLN A 342 2.32 -9.41 -5.71
N THR A 343 2.90 -8.29 -5.28
CA THR A 343 4.03 -7.65 -5.98
C THR A 343 5.28 -8.53 -5.91
N LEU A 344 5.60 -9.06 -4.72
CA LEU A 344 6.73 -9.98 -4.51
C LEU A 344 6.52 -11.31 -5.26
N GLU A 345 5.30 -11.84 -5.28
CA GLU A 345 4.97 -13.08 -5.99
C GLU A 345 5.23 -12.97 -7.49
N ALA A 346 4.99 -11.79 -8.08
CA ALA A 346 5.23 -11.54 -9.50
C ALA A 346 6.72 -11.47 -9.89
N ARG A 347 7.66 -11.52 -8.93
CA ARG A 347 9.11 -11.52 -9.16
C ARG A 347 9.66 -12.94 -9.25
N HIS A 348 9.41 -13.65 -10.35
CA HIS A 348 9.72 -15.09 -10.41
C HIS A 348 11.23 -15.40 -10.39
N GLU A 349 12.08 -14.47 -10.86
CA GLU A 349 13.54 -14.61 -10.83
C GLU A 349 14.18 -14.15 -9.50
N ASP A 350 13.42 -13.47 -8.63
CA ASP A 350 13.91 -13.02 -7.33
C ASP A 350 13.66 -14.09 -6.26
N LYS A 351 14.71 -14.85 -5.94
CA LYS A 351 14.63 -15.92 -4.96
C LYS A 351 14.24 -15.43 -3.56
N VAL A 352 14.69 -14.25 -3.15
CA VAL A 352 14.35 -13.69 -1.82
C VAL A 352 12.86 -13.41 -1.75
N ALA A 353 12.31 -12.78 -2.79
CA ALA A 353 10.87 -12.52 -2.89
C ALA A 353 10.04 -13.82 -2.90
N GLN A 354 10.45 -14.82 -3.70
CA GLN A 354 9.73 -16.09 -3.80
C GLN A 354 9.77 -16.90 -2.49
N ASP A 355 10.94 -16.99 -1.85
CA ASP A 355 11.10 -17.69 -0.57
C ASP A 355 10.29 -17.00 0.53
N PHE A 356 10.28 -15.66 0.54
CA PHE A 356 9.47 -14.87 1.46
C PHE A 356 7.97 -15.14 1.29
N VAL A 357 7.43 -15.02 0.07
CA VAL A 357 6.01 -15.27 -0.24
C VAL A 357 5.62 -16.69 0.15
N LYS A 358 6.48 -17.67 -0.13
CA LYS A 358 6.25 -19.07 0.26
C LYS A 358 6.16 -19.23 1.79
N LYS A 359 7.04 -18.57 2.57
CA LYS A 359 6.99 -18.60 4.05
C LYS A 359 5.68 -17.98 4.57
N GLN A 360 5.23 -16.86 3.99
CA GLN A 360 3.98 -16.20 4.40
C GLN A 360 2.72 -17.02 4.06
N ARG A 361 2.70 -17.74 2.93
CA ARG A 361 1.56 -18.60 2.54
C ARG A 361 1.24 -19.71 3.54
N VAL A 362 2.26 -20.28 4.19
CA VAL A 362 2.08 -21.32 5.21
C VAL A 362 1.36 -20.78 6.46
N ARG A 363 1.43 -19.47 6.70
CA ARG A 363 0.84 -18.77 7.85
C ARG A 363 -0.54 -18.18 7.56
N THR A 364 -1.02 -18.36 6.33
CA THR A 364 -2.34 -17.91 5.91
C THR A 364 -3.31 -19.07 6.05
N THR A 365 -4.47 -18.84 6.66
CA THR A 365 -5.50 -19.87 6.79
C THR A 365 -5.96 -20.35 5.41
N ASN A 366 -6.00 -21.67 5.24
CA ASN A 366 -6.84 -22.30 4.21
C ASN A 366 -8.31 -22.20 4.63
N SER A 367 -8.85 -20.98 4.68
CA SER A 367 -10.30 -20.76 4.66
C SER A 367 -10.88 -21.15 3.32
#